data_AF-A0A949P7R4-F1
#
_entry.id   AF-A0A949P7R4-F1
#
_cell.length_a   1.000
_cell.length_b   1.000
_cell.length_c   1.000
_cell.angle_alpha   90.00
_cell.angle_beta   90.00
_cell.angle_gamma   90.00
#
_symmetry.space_group_name_H-M   'P 1'
#
loop_
_entity.id
_entity.type
_entity.pdbx_description
1 polymer ?
#
loop_
_entity_poly.entity_id
_entity_poly.type
_entity_poly.pdbx_seq_one_letter_code
_entity_poly.pdbx_strand_id
1 'polypeptide(L)'
;MTQTIIDYVELPAVSMTATKDFYTAAFGWAWVDFGPTYAGFEGAQMTVGLNTEATPAPPHDAGSENSIGPLVLFSTDDLEAAEERIRAAGADLISPPYDYPGG
;
A
#
# COMPACT_ATOMS: atom_id res chain seq x y z
N MET A 1 -19.21 5.17 -20.48
CA MET A 1 -18.75 6.12 -19.44
C MET A 1 -17.93 7.20 -20.13
N THR A 2 -18.16 8.49 -19.84
CA THR A 2 -17.42 9.63 -20.44
C THR A 2 -16.42 10.29 -19.48
N GLN A 3 -16.43 9.88 -18.21
CA GLN A 3 -15.51 10.37 -17.19
C GLN A 3 -14.31 9.44 -17.09
N THR A 4 -13.11 10.00 -17.18
CA THR A 4 -11.85 9.30 -16.87
C THR A 4 -11.66 9.27 -15.35
N ILE A 5 -11.45 8.08 -14.79
CA ILE A 5 -11.20 7.86 -13.36
C ILE A 5 -9.87 7.12 -13.16
N ILE A 6 -9.33 7.18 -11.94
CA ILE A 6 -8.22 6.32 -11.53
C ILE A 6 -8.85 5.08 -10.89
N ASP A 7 -8.53 3.90 -11.42
CA ASP A 7 -9.02 2.59 -10.96
C ASP A 7 -7.89 1.59 -10.68
N TYR A 8 -6.64 1.99 -10.95
CA TYR A 8 -5.45 1.16 -10.78
C TYR A 8 -4.27 1.94 -10.21
N VAL A 9 -3.56 1.34 -9.25
CA VAL A 9 -2.24 1.80 -8.80
C VAL A 9 -1.25 0.65 -8.81
N GLU A 10 -0.03 0.91 -9.26
CA GLU A 10 1.07 -0.06 -9.23
C GLU A 10 2.12 0.37 -8.22
N LEU A 11 2.56 -0.56 -7.37
CA LEU A 11 3.56 -0.34 -6.35
C LEU A 11 4.84 -1.13 -6.66
N PRO A 12 6.02 -0.52 -6.52
CA PRO A 12 7.28 -1.22 -6.65
C PRO A 12 7.45 -2.21 -5.48
N ALA A 13 7.89 -3.44 -5.79
CA ALA A 13 8.14 -4.48 -4.80
C ALA A 13 9.59 -4.96 -4.86
N VAL A 14 10.34 -4.85 -3.75
CA VAL A 14 11.73 -5.37 -3.71
C VAL A 14 11.75 -6.90 -3.68
N SER A 15 10.76 -7.51 -3.02
CA SER A 15 10.59 -8.97 -2.93
C SER A 15 9.11 -9.31 -3.05
N MET A 16 8.73 -10.02 -4.11
CA MET A 16 7.33 -10.38 -4.35
C MET A 16 6.70 -11.11 -3.15
N THR A 17 7.39 -12.14 -2.62
CA THR A 17 6.91 -12.92 -1.49
C THR A 17 6.72 -12.04 -0.25
N ALA A 18 7.75 -11.30 0.15
CA ALA A 18 7.68 -10.49 1.36
C ALA A 18 6.61 -9.39 1.27
N THR A 19 6.49 -8.75 0.10
CA THR A 19 5.47 -7.72 -0.11
C THR A 19 4.06 -8.32 -0.07
N LYS A 20 3.82 -9.47 -0.70
CA LYS A 20 2.52 -10.15 -0.62
C LYS A 20 2.16 -10.54 0.82
N ASP A 21 3.10 -11.17 1.53
CA ASP A 21 2.89 -11.62 2.91
C ASP A 21 2.52 -10.44 3.81
N PHE A 22 3.20 -9.30 3.64
CA PHE A 22 2.90 -8.07 4.37
C PHE A 22 1.46 -7.60 4.14
N TYR A 23 1.06 -7.38 2.88
CA TYR A 23 -0.28 -6.85 2.57
C TYR A 23 -1.40 -7.86 2.90
N THR A 24 -1.13 -9.17 2.78
CA THR A 24 -2.07 -10.21 3.21
C THR A 24 -2.25 -10.19 4.74
N ALA A 25 -1.17 -10.07 5.52
CA ALA A 25 -1.26 -9.98 6.98
C ALA A 25 -1.90 -8.67 7.45
N ALA A 26 -1.53 -7.54 6.83
CA ALA A 26 -2.03 -6.21 7.19
C ALA A 26 -3.50 -6.01 6.81
N PHE A 27 -3.89 -6.40 5.61
CA PHE A 27 -5.18 -6.02 5.02
C PHE A 27 -6.06 -7.20 4.57
N GLY A 28 -5.59 -8.45 4.72
CA GLY A 28 -6.35 -9.64 4.32
C GLY A 28 -6.46 -9.81 2.80
N TRP A 29 -5.61 -9.15 2.03
CA TRP A 29 -5.66 -9.22 0.57
C TRP A 29 -5.23 -10.58 0.03
N ALA A 30 -5.84 -10.96 -1.09
CA ALA A 30 -5.51 -12.16 -1.85
C ALA A 30 -4.92 -11.77 -3.21
N TRP A 31 -3.85 -12.46 -3.61
CA TRP A 31 -3.06 -12.09 -4.78
C TRP A 31 -3.28 -13.04 -5.95
N VAL A 32 -3.31 -12.47 -7.16
CA VAL A 32 -3.25 -13.20 -8.43
C VAL A 32 -1.87 -12.99 -9.05
N ASP A 33 -1.17 -14.08 -9.33
CA ASP A 33 0.11 -14.06 -10.02
C ASP A 33 -0.07 -14.01 -11.54
N PHE A 34 0.57 -13.04 -12.19
CA PHE A 34 0.66 -12.96 -13.66
C PHE A 34 2.06 -13.30 -14.19
N GLY A 35 2.98 -13.64 -13.29
CA GLY A 35 4.35 -13.99 -13.58
C GLY A 35 5.24 -13.86 -12.34
N PRO A 36 6.54 -14.13 -12.47
CA PRO A 36 7.47 -14.07 -11.34
C PRO A 36 7.69 -12.64 -10.81
N THR A 37 7.46 -11.62 -11.65
CA THR A 37 7.76 -10.22 -11.35
C THR A 37 6.50 -9.37 -11.15
N TYR A 38 5.31 -9.94 -11.32
CA TYR A 38 4.06 -9.17 -11.29
C TYR A 38 2.89 -9.93 -10.66
N ALA A 39 2.19 -9.25 -9.76
CA ALA A 39 0.98 -9.75 -9.11
C ALA A 39 -0.05 -8.64 -8.93
N GLY A 40 -1.34 -9.00 -8.90
CA GLY A 40 -2.44 -8.06 -8.71
C GLY A 40 -3.35 -8.45 -7.55
N PHE A 41 -3.91 -7.45 -6.88
CA PHE A 41 -5.03 -7.56 -5.96
C PHE A 41 -6.23 -6.79 -6.54
N GLU A 42 -7.36 -7.47 -6.69
CA GLU A 42 -8.61 -6.88 -7.16
C GLU A 42 -9.44 -6.42 -5.96
N GLY A 43 -9.30 -5.14 -5.59
CA GLY A 43 -10.11 -4.51 -4.55
C GLY A 43 -11.48 -4.07 -5.08
N ALA A 44 -12.41 -3.77 -4.17
CA ALA A 44 -13.78 -3.38 -4.54
C ALA A 44 -13.86 -2.04 -5.29
N GLN A 45 -12.92 -1.12 -5.04
CA GLN A 45 -12.90 0.23 -5.60
C GLN A 45 -11.67 0.53 -6.46
N MET A 46 -10.56 -0.17 -6.20
CA MET A 46 -9.25 0.08 -6.79
C MET A 46 -8.51 -1.25 -6.89
N THR A 47 -7.84 -1.47 -8.02
CA THR A 47 -6.93 -2.59 -8.20
C THR A 47 -5.51 -2.16 -7.88
N VAL A 48 -4.75 -3.03 -7.23
CA VAL A 48 -3.35 -2.77 -6.86
C VAL A 48 -2.43 -3.79 -7.53
N GLY A 49 -1.42 -3.30 -8.23
CA GLY A 49 -0.33 -4.10 -8.78
C GLY A 49 0.92 -4.08 -7.92
N LEU A 50 1.63 -5.20 -7.85
CA LEU A 50 3.00 -5.28 -7.37
C LEU A 50 3.92 -5.60 -8.54
N ASN A 51 4.97 -4.79 -8.71
CA ASN A 51 5.95 -4.96 -9.79
C ASN A 51 7.37 -4.95 -9.23
N THR A 52 8.12 -6.04 -9.43
CA THR A 52 9.52 -6.14 -8.95
C THR A 52 10.55 -5.54 -9.91
N GLU A 53 10.13 -5.17 -11.12
CA GLU A 53 10.99 -4.47 -12.09
C GLU A 53 10.92 -2.94 -11.92
N ALA A 54 9.92 -2.44 -11.18
CA ALA A 54 9.80 -1.03 -10.85
C ALA A 54 10.81 -0.64 -9.73
N THR A 55 11.42 0.53 -9.89
CA THR A 55 12.37 1.06 -8.90
C THR A 55 11.63 1.76 -7.76
N PRO A 56 11.78 1.30 -6.50
CA PRO A 56 11.19 2.01 -5.36
C PRO A 56 11.84 3.37 -5.15
N ALA A 57 11.03 4.34 -4.73
CA ALA A 57 11.55 5.60 -4.21
C ALA A 57 12.35 5.34 -2.91
N PRO A 58 13.32 6.21 -2.57
CA PRO A 58 13.95 6.16 -1.25
C PRO A 58 12.92 6.27 -0.12
N PRO A 59 13.16 5.65 1.05
CA PRO A 59 12.28 5.81 2.20
C PRO A 59 12.24 7.27 2.65
N HIS A 60 11.10 7.67 3.22
CA HIS A 60 10.95 9.01 3.80
C HIS A 60 11.74 9.15 5.09
N ASP A 61 12.20 10.37 5.38
CA ASP A 61 12.74 10.71 6.68
C ASP A 61 11.66 10.56 7.77
N ALA A 62 12.07 10.11 8.95
CA ALA A 62 11.17 9.98 10.09
C ALA A 62 10.54 11.33 10.46
N GLY A 63 9.23 11.37 10.62
CA GLY A 63 8.44 12.57 10.87
C GLY A 63 8.16 13.42 9.62
N SER A 64 8.56 12.99 8.42
CA SER A 64 8.17 13.67 7.18
C SER A 64 6.69 13.43 6.88
N GLU A 65 5.96 14.50 6.58
CA GLU A 65 4.57 14.47 6.12
C GLU A 65 4.44 14.49 4.58
N ASN A 66 5.54 14.74 3.87
CA ASN A 66 5.57 14.81 2.41
C ASN A 66 6.19 13.55 1.78
N SER A 67 5.60 13.11 0.66
CA SER A 67 6.10 11.97 -0.10
C SER A 67 7.07 12.37 -1.21
N ILE A 68 8.11 11.56 -1.44
CA ILE A 68 9.02 11.59 -2.59
C ILE A 68 8.34 10.96 -3.84
N GLY A 69 7.21 10.27 -3.69
CA GLY A 69 6.42 9.66 -4.77
C GLY A 69 4.90 9.82 -4.61
N PRO A 70 4.08 9.06 -5.37
CA PRO A 70 2.63 9.05 -5.16
C PRO A 70 2.29 8.68 -3.72
N LEU A 71 1.38 9.45 -3.10
CA LEU A 71 0.84 9.13 -1.78
C LEU A 71 -0.45 8.31 -1.96
N VAL A 72 -0.41 7.04 -1.57
CA VAL A 72 -1.59 6.15 -1.59
C VAL A 72 -2.22 6.14 -0.21
N LEU A 73 -3.46 6.59 -0.11
CA LEU A 73 -4.22 6.63 1.13
C LEU A 73 -5.14 5.42 1.22
N PHE A 74 -5.12 4.75 2.36
CA PHE A 74 -6.04 3.67 2.70
C PHE A 74 -7.06 4.17 3.71
N SER A 75 -8.34 3.88 3.48
CA SER A 75 -9.42 4.26 4.39
C SER A 75 -9.85 3.05 5.22
N THR A 76 -10.14 3.30 6.50
CA THR A 76 -10.66 2.31 7.43
C THR A 76 -11.58 3.02 8.44
N ASP A 77 -12.52 2.28 9.02
CA ASP A 77 -13.40 2.77 10.07
C ASP A 77 -12.75 2.71 11.47
N ASP A 78 -11.60 2.04 11.60
CA ASP A 78 -10.88 1.82 12.87
C ASP A 78 -9.36 1.94 12.65
N LEU A 79 -8.83 3.14 12.93
CA LEU A 79 -7.42 3.47 12.67
C LEU A 79 -6.49 2.74 13.63
N GLU A 80 -6.87 2.64 14.89
CA GLU A 80 -6.10 1.95 15.93
C GLU A 80 -5.94 0.46 15.61
N ALA A 81 -7.02 -0.22 15.23
CA ALA A 81 -6.95 -1.63 14.82
C ALA A 81 -6.18 -1.83 13.51
N ALA A 82 -6.19 -0.84 12.60
CA ALA A 82 -5.35 -0.89 11.41
C ALA A 82 -3.87 -0.71 11.76
N GLU A 83 -3.54 0.23 12.65
CA GLU A 83 -2.17 0.45 13.13
C GLU A 83 -1.61 -0.81 13.80
N GLU A 84 -2.38 -1.46 14.68
CA GLU A 84 -1.96 -2.70 15.34
C GLU A 84 -1.64 -3.80 14.32
N ARG A 85 -2.49 -3.97 13.29
CA ARG A 85 -2.29 -4.98 12.22
C ARG A 85 -1.05 -4.71 11.39
N ILE A 86 -0.83 -3.48 10.94
CA ILE A 86 0.35 -3.15 10.12
C ILE A 86 1.64 -3.30 10.92
N ARG A 87 1.65 -2.92 12.20
CA ARG A 87 2.80 -3.12 13.09
C ARG A 87 3.08 -4.60 13.32
N ALA A 88 2.03 -5.40 13.56
CA ALA A 88 2.16 -6.85 13.72
C ALA A 88 2.66 -7.54 12.43
N ALA A 89 2.33 -6.99 11.26
CA ALA A 89 2.86 -7.44 9.96
C ALA A 89 4.31 -6.98 9.69
N GLY A 90 4.92 -6.19 10.58
CA GLY A 90 6.31 -5.74 10.48
C GLY A 90 6.50 -4.37 9.82
N ALA A 91 5.46 -3.54 9.75
CA ALA A 91 5.59 -2.16 9.25
C ALA A 91 6.43 -1.28 10.19
N ASP A 92 7.34 -0.51 9.61
CA ASP A 92 7.94 0.64 10.27
C ASP A 92 7.03 1.87 10.11
N LEU A 93 6.58 2.44 11.23
CA LEU A 93 5.84 3.71 11.20
C LEU A 93 6.81 4.89 11.23
N ILE A 94 6.88 5.58 10.09
CA ILE A 94 7.73 6.76 9.89
C ILE A 94 7.16 8.01 10.57
N SER A 95 5.84 8.10 10.71
CA SER A 95 5.12 9.21 11.36
C SER A 95 3.97 8.61 12.18
N PRO A 96 3.75 9.08 13.44
CA PRO A 96 2.64 8.61 14.26
C PRO A 96 1.29 9.06 13.67
N PRO A 97 0.16 8.44 14.06
CA PRO A 97 -1.16 8.95 13.71
C PRO A 97 -1.36 10.40 14.17
N TYR A 98 -2.04 11.18 13.35
CA TYR A 98 -2.42 12.56 13.64
C TYR A 98 -3.73 12.90 12.93
N ASP A 99 -4.48 13.85 13.49
CA ASP A 99 -5.71 14.36 12.86
C ASP A 99 -5.38 15.19 11.62
N TYR A 100 -6.00 14.90 10.47
CA TYR A 100 -5.87 15.72 9.27
C TYR A 100 -7.23 16.28 8.79
N PRO A 101 -7.22 17.37 8.00
CA PRO A 101 -8.47 17.88 7.43
C PRO A 101 -9.09 16.85 6.46
N GLY A 102 -10.17 16.20 6.89
CA GLY A 102 -10.91 15.21 6.10
C GLY A 102 -10.79 13.76 6.59
N GLY A 103 -10.11 13.52 7.71
CA GLY A 103 -9.97 12.21 8.34
C GLY A 103 -8.81 12.20 9.33
#